data_AF-A0A7X7UD28-F1
#
_entry.id   AF-A0A7X7UD28-F1
#
_cell.length_a   1.000
_cell.length_b   1.000
_cell.length_c   1.000
_cell.angle_alpha   90.00
_cell.angle_beta   90.00
_cell.angle_gamma   90.00
#
_symmetry.space_group_name_H-M   'P 1'
#
loop_
_entity.id
_entity.type
_entity.pdbx_description
1 polymer ?
#
loop_
_entity_poly.entity_id
_entity_poly.type
_entity_poly.pdbx_seq_one_letter_code
_entity_poly.pdbx_strand_id
1 'polypeptide(L)'
;MQRPDLTRLICRCAWLASNGAEVHHGEKLVRNALLGLVLRGEDVRPLARQALETLQSEARVRLNGDRISVLLESTDFEKLREEVENLAERMRVELYASLISHTHENLAAWCERRALALLDLADRLIRESTRHETMLVLKAAFLDEIDEWIDQPGPWRARDVLDCVDHFYSLMMRERSRVAFPYAPKRPESKDVKWSKDAGGLRHGVITGPFRFGPLRANILEISPKKWRLKIVNTSLLPERERDLAAVAAAQGAVHGTGGGFAMSLEGEAAIRRLGEPVGLLIADGEVHVPPFPSRTALLMDEAGLVDIWRVVPIGLRLRLGKAGIVVRKVDSEHLLPGEIGVYTDQFKKPIPPAPLVLTVVGRKVGLVQRDASAVPPLGGIVIAAHPGSAGLGLLGEVEPGEWVYFEMPAMRGLDRLDAAIAGGPALLTDGQLDGDLDADHFDGFAAPAAFGPRTRAARNLLPRLAWGITPDYRLLAVAVDGYSPQNSVGLDLDELARLLRELGCTRAVNLDGTVGARMLVDGQLVDRNSEDQFALSDPAATCPYALPSVILITERK
;
A
#
# COMPACT_ATOMS: atom_id res chain seq x y z
N MET A 1 -20.90 -20.80 -26.41
CA MET A 1 -19.59 -20.18 -26.12
C MET A 1 -19.06 -19.58 -27.41
N GLN A 2 -19.04 -18.25 -27.52
CA GLN A 2 -18.30 -17.57 -28.59
C GLN A 2 -16.82 -17.91 -28.46
N ARG A 3 -16.13 -18.10 -29.60
CA ARG A 3 -14.68 -18.31 -29.63
C ARG A 3 -14.01 -17.13 -28.90
N PRO A 4 -12.99 -17.35 -28.05
CA PRO A 4 -12.22 -16.25 -27.51
C PRO A 4 -11.63 -15.48 -28.70
N ASP A 5 -11.87 -14.18 -28.73
CA ASP A 5 -11.29 -13.30 -29.74
C ASP A 5 -9.77 -13.45 -29.70
N LEU A 6 -9.16 -13.69 -30.86
CA LEU A 6 -7.71 -13.84 -30.98
C LEU A 6 -7.01 -12.58 -30.46
N THR A 7 -7.63 -11.42 -30.61
CA THR A 7 -7.10 -10.16 -30.07
C THR A 7 -7.19 -10.12 -28.55
N ARG A 8 -8.32 -10.49 -27.94
CA ARG A 8 -8.43 -10.66 -26.47
C ARG A 8 -7.42 -11.68 -25.94
N LEU A 9 -7.15 -12.76 -26.69
CA LEU A 9 -6.10 -13.72 -26.33
C LEU A 9 -4.69 -13.09 -26.40
N ILE A 10 -4.41 -12.26 -27.41
CA ILE A 10 -3.15 -11.52 -27.56
C ILE A 10 -3.01 -10.46 -26.45
N CYS A 11 -4.06 -9.70 -26.12
CA CYS A 11 -4.12 -8.73 -25.03
C CYS A 11 -3.92 -9.39 -23.66
N ARG A 12 -4.55 -10.54 -23.43
CA ARG A 12 -4.36 -11.34 -22.21
C ARG A 12 -2.94 -11.91 -22.14
N CYS A 13 -2.42 -12.41 -23.26
CA CYS A 13 -1.02 -12.81 -23.44
C CYS A 13 -0.03 -11.62 -23.51
N ALA A 14 -0.49 -10.39 -23.33
CA ALA A 14 0.35 -9.22 -23.15
C ALA A 14 0.32 -8.76 -21.70
N TRP A 15 -0.86 -8.79 -21.10
CA TRP A 15 -1.08 -8.52 -19.69
C TRP A 15 -0.26 -9.44 -18.78
N LEU A 16 -0.24 -10.73 -19.06
CA LEU A 16 0.44 -11.71 -18.21
C LEU A 16 1.96 -11.68 -18.36
N ALA A 17 2.47 -11.09 -19.44
CA ALA A 17 3.89 -10.81 -19.67
C ALA A 17 4.40 -9.78 -18.67
N SER A 18 3.47 -8.94 -18.26
CA SER A 18 3.71 -7.72 -17.55
C SER A 18 3.75 -7.95 -16.02
N ASN A 19 3.24 -9.07 -15.50
CA ASN A 19 3.25 -9.43 -14.06
C ASN A 19 4.61 -9.94 -13.49
N GLY A 20 5.76 -9.43 -13.98
CA GLY A 20 7.00 -9.46 -13.20
C GLY A 20 7.87 -10.73 -13.26
N ALA A 21 7.75 -11.57 -14.28
CA ALA A 21 8.91 -12.38 -14.69
C ALA A 21 9.85 -11.51 -15.54
N GLU A 22 11.18 -11.70 -15.44
CA GLU A 22 12.12 -11.06 -16.37
C GLU A 22 11.63 -11.23 -17.82
N VAL A 23 11.91 -10.25 -18.70
CA VAL A 23 11.54 -10.31 -20.13
C VAL A 23 12.48 -11.27 -20.87
N HIS A 24 12.32 -12.53 -20.48
CA HIS A 24 12.77 -13.76 -21.04
C HIS A 24 11.60 -14.70 -20.76
N HIS A 25 11.14 -15.42 -21.78
CA HIS A 25 10.18 -16.53 -21.63
C HIS A 25 8.69 -16.14 -21.70
N GLY A 26 8.14 -16.13 -22.92
CA GLY A 26 6.68 -16.13 -23.17
C GLY A 26 5.94 -17.40 -22.68
N GLU A 27 6.61 -18.30 -21.98
CA GLU A 27 6.08 -19.57 -21.46
C GLU A 27 5.21 -19.40 -20.20
N LYS A 28 5.59 -18.50 -19.29
CA LYS A 28 4.76 -18.15 -18.11
C LYS A 28 3.47 -17.44 -18.47
N LEU A 29 3.43 -16.90 -19.67
CA LEU A 29 2.50 -15.91 -20.14
C LEU A 29 1.16 -16.55 -20.54
N VAL A 30 1.25 -17.60 -21.36
CA VAL A 30 0.13 -18.49 -21.69
C VAL A 30 -0.27 -19.31 -20.46
N ARG A 31 0.69 -19.81 -19.69
CA ARG A 31 0.44 -20.63 -18.49
C ARG A 31 -0.29 -19.88 -17.38
N ASN A 32 0.03 -18.61 -17.15
CA ASN A 32 -0.62 -17.78 -16.12
C ASN A 32 -2.00 -17.26 -16.57
N ALA A 33 -2.27 -17.19 -17.89
CA ALA A 33 -3.60 -16.90 -18.43
C ALA A 33 -4.57 -18.00 -18.05
N LEU A 34 -4.06 -19.22 -18.16
CA LEU A 34 -4.75 -20.43 -17.80
C LEU A 34 -4.84 -20.57 -16.27
N LEU A 35 -3.79 -20.21 -15.51
CA LEU A 35 -3.82 -20.23 -14.04
C LEU A 35 -4.84 -19.23 -13.45
N GLY A 36 -5.02 -18.05 -14.05
CA GLY A 36 -6.03 -17.08 -13.66
C GLY A 36 -7.47 -17.56 -13.89
N LEU A 37 -7.69 -18.42 -14.89
CA LEU A 37 -8.98 -19.08 -15.13
C LEU A 37 -9.18 -20.30 -14.20
N VAL A 38 -8.10 -21.01 -13.84
CA VAL A 38 -8.10 -22.07 -12.82
C VAL A 38 -8.43 -21.52 -11.42
N LEU A 39 -7.90 -20.35 -11.05
CA LEU A 39 -8.22 -19.67 -9.79
C LEU A 39 -9.69 -19.19 -9.70
N ARG A 40 -10.40 -19.13 -10.83
CA ARG A 40 -11.85 -18.88 -10.92
C ARG A 40 -12.69 -20.17 -10.97
N GLY A 41 -12.06 -21.35 -10.84
CA GLY A 41 -12.75 -22.65 -10.77
C GLY A 41 -13.10 -23.30 -12.11
N GLU A 42 -12.59 -22.79 -13.23
CA GLU A 42 -12.88 -23.34 -14.56
C GLU A 42 -11.81 -24.35 -15.04
N ASP A 43 -12.24 -25.47 -15.66
CA ASP A 43 -11.34 -26.44 -16.29
C ASP A 43 -10.90 -25.97 -17.68
N VAL A 44 -9.77 -25.26 -17.71
CA VAL A 44 -9.23 -24.61 -18.92
C VAL A 44 -8.16 -25.42 -19.66
N ARG A 45 -7.90 -26.65 -19.25
CA ARG A 45 -6.97 -27.56 -19.97
C ARG A 45 -7.33 -27.76 -21.46
N PRO A 46 -8.62 -27.80 -21.87
CA PRO A 46 -9.00 -27.90 -23.27
C PRO A 46 -8.72 -26.61 -24.07
N LEU A 47 -9.03 -25.43 -23.49
CA LEU A 47 -8.79 -24.12 -24.12
C LEU A 47 -7.30 -23.82 -24.27
N ALA A 48 -6.50 -24.15 -23.25
CA ALA A 48 -5.04 -24.06 -23.27
C ALA A 48 -4.43 -24.82 -24.44
N ARG A 49 -4.86 -26.08 -24.57
CA ARG A 49 -4.38 -27.00 -25.60
C ARG A 49 -4.84 -26.51 -26.97
N GLN A 50 -6.08 -26.08 -27.12
CA GLN A 50 -6.61 -25.58 -28.39
C GLN A 50 -5.94 -24.28 -28.87
N ALA A 51 -5.69 -23.33 -27.96
CA ALA A 51 -4.99 -22.08 -28.27
C ALA A 51 -3.54 -22.33 -28.67
N LEU A 52 -2.84 -23.22 -27.94
CA LEU A 52 -1.46 -23.61 -28.25
C LEU A 52 -1.40 -24.39 -29.58
N GLU A 53 -2.32 -25.32 -29.83
CA GLU A 53 -2.41 -26.08 -31.08
C GLU A 53 -2.70 -25.18 -32.28
N THR A 54 -3.59 -24.19 -32.11
CA THR A 54 -3.92 -23.22 -33.17
C THR A 54 -2.71 -22.34 -33.50
N LEU A 55 -2.08 -21.75 -32.47
CA LEU A 55 -0.90 -20.89 -32.64
C LEU A 55 0.33 -21.64 -33.19
N GLN A 56 0.48 -22.92 -32.86
CA GLN A 56 1.53 -23.79 -33.42
C GLN A 56 1.21 -24.21 -34.85
N SER A 57 -0.06 -24.51 -35.17
CA SER A 57 -0.49 -24.89 -36.52
C SER A 57 -0.33 -23.76 -37.54
N GLU A 58 -0.41 -22.51 -37.09
CA GLU A 58 -0.17 -21.32 -37.91
C GLU A 58 1.31 -20.92 -38.01
N ALA A 59 2.23 -21.67 -37.37
CA ALA A 59 3.66 -21.34 -37.25
C ALA A 59 3.96 -19.97 -36.59
N ARG A 60 2.96 -19.38 -35.91
CA ARG A 60 3.03 -18.07 -35.26
C ARG A 60 3.63 -18.11 -33.87
N VAL A 61 3.84 -19.31 -33.32
CA VAL A 61 4.47 -19.49 -32.02
C VAL A 61 5.62 -20.49 -32.11
N ARG A 62 6.81 -20.08 -31.64
CA ARG A 62 7.98 -20.96 -31.51
C ARG A 62 8.31 -21.19 -30.04
N LEU A 63 8.54 -22.45 -29.68
CA LEU A 63 9.02 -22.86 -28.36
C LEU A 63 10.53 -23.14 -28.44
N ASN A 64 11.31 -22.48 -27.59
CA ASN A 64 12.77 -22.60 -27.49
C ASN A 64 13.16 -22.73 -26.00
N GLY A 65 13.22 -23.95 -25.46
CA GLY A 65 13.43 -24.15 -24.02
C GLY A 65 12.26 -23.58 -23.22
N ASP A 66 12.54 -22.69 -22.27
CA ASP A 66 11.53 -21.94 -21.52
C ASP A 66 10.93 -20.76 -22.34
N ARG A 67 11.27 -20.63 -23.63
CA ARG A 67 11.00 -19.40 -24.42
C ARG A 67 9.93 -19.58 -25.46
N ILE A 68 8.84 -18.81 -25.33
CA ILE A 68 7.85 -18.67 -26.39
C ILE A 68 8.12 -17.37 -27.15
N SER A 69 8.26 -17.48 -28.48
CA SER A 69 8.31 -16.35 -29.41
C SER A 69 7.01 -16.33 -30.20
N VAL A 70 6.25 -15.24 -30.07
CA VAL A 70 5.06 -14.99 -30.88
C VAL A 70 5.49 -14.14 -32.09
N LEU A 71 5.17 -14.60 -33.29
CA LEU A 71 5.34 -13.89 -34.54
C LEU A 71 4.01 -13.20 -34.83
N LEU A 72 4.00 -11.88 -34.70
CA LEU A 72 2.89 -11.01 -35.10
C LEU A 72 3.22 -10.42 -36.48
N GLU A 73 2.24 -10.44 -37.38
CA GLU A 73 2.32 -9.80 -38.69
C GLU A 73 1.82 -8.35 -38.62
N SER A 74 2.13 -7.54 -39.63
CA SER A 74 1.67 -6.14 -39.69
C SER A 74 0.14 -6.01 -39.62
N THR A 75 -0.57 -6.95 -40.22
CA THR A 75 -2.05 -7.04 -40.20
C THR A 75 -2.62 -7.32 -38.82
N ASP A 76 -1.86 -8.00 -37.93
CA ASP A 76 -2.26 -8.21 -36.54
C ASP A 76 -2.22 -6.90 -35.74
N PHE A 77 -1.20 -6.08 -35.98
CA PHE A 77 -1.07 -4.77 -35.32
C PHE A 77 -2.11 -3.76 -35.80
N GLU A 78 -2.55 -3.82 -37.05
CA GLU A 78 -3.64 -2.98 -37.56
C GLU A 78 -4.97 -3.30 -36.86
N LYS A 79 -5.33 -4.60 -36.76
CA LYS A 79 -6.52 -5.05 -36.02
C LYS A 79 -6.44 -4.69 -34.53
N LEU A 80 -5.27 -4.89 -33.92
CA LEU A 80 -5.06 -4.53 -32.53
C LEU A 80 -5.25 -3.03 -32.27
N ARG A 81 -4.84 -2.15 -33.20
CA ARG A 81 -5.05 -0.71 -33.06
C ARG A 81 -6.53 -0.35 -33.06
N GLU A 82 -7.29 -0.91 -33.99
CA GLU A 82 -8.74 -0.68 -34.07
C GLU A 82 -9.45 -1.13 -32.79
N GLU A 83 -9.13 -2.32 -32.28
CA GLU A 83 -9.71 -2.83 -31.03
C GLU A 83 -9.31 -2.00 -29.81
N VAL A 84 -8.03 -1.60 -29.72
CA VAL A 84 -7.53 -0.71 -28.66
C VAL A 84 -8.26 0.62 -28.67
N GLU A 85 -8.57 1.18 -29.83
CA GLU A 85 -9.34 2.43 -29.94
C GLU A 85 -10.78 2.24 -29.44
N ASN A 86 -11.43 1.14 -29.83
CA ASN A 86 -12.78 0.81 -29.36
C ASN A 86 -12.84 0.63 -27.83
N LEU A 87 -11.91 -0.15 -27.25
CA LEU A 87 -11.83 -0.35 -25.81
C LEU A 87 -11.50 0.94 -25.05
N ALA A 88 -10.62 1.79 -25.61
CA ALA A 88 -10.28 3.08 -25.02
C ALA A 88 -11.49 4.01 -24.97
N GLU A 89 -12.30 4.05 -26.02
CA GLU A 89 -13.51 4.87 -26.05
C GLU A 89 -14.55 4.36 -25.06
N ARG A 90 -14.75 3.05 -25.00
CA ARG A 90 -15.65 2.44 -24.03
C ARG A 90 -15.23 2.76 -22.59
N MET A 91 -13.95 2.61 -22.25
CA MET A 91 -13.42 2.97 -20.94
C MET A 91 -13.71 4.44 -20.58
N ARG A 92 -13.54 5.38 -21.52
CA ARG A 92 -13.82 6.81 -21.30
C ARG A 92 -15.29 7.10 -20.96
N VAL A 93 -16.21 6.28 -21.43
CA VAL A 93 -17.65 6.48 -21.25
C VAL A 93 -18.18 5.71 -20.05
N GLU A 94 -17.75 4.47 -19.86
CA GLU A 94 -18.39 3.52 -18.95
C GLU A 94 -17.66 3.35 -17.60
N LEU A 95 -16.37 3.68 -17.50
CA LEU A 95 -15.57 3.40 -16.30
C LEU A 95 -16.14 4.07 -15.04
N TYR A 96 -16.46 5.37 -15.10
CA TYR A 96 -17.04 6.07 -13.95
C TYR A 96 -18.37 5.48 -13.49
N ALA A 97 -19.27 5.20 -14.43
CA ALA A 97 -20.58 4.62 -14.14
C ALA A 97 -20.46 3.24 -13.48
N SER A 98 -19.48 2.45 -13.92
CA SER A 98 -19.16 1.14 -13.31
C SER A 98 -18.54 1.29 -11.92
N LEU A 99 -17.74 2.32 -11.66
CA LEU A 99 -17.13 2.58 -10.36
C LEU A 99 -18.13 3.12 -9.34
N ILE A 100 -18.93 4.14 -9.70
CA ILE A 100 -19.84 4.84 -8.77
C ILE A 100 -20.92 3.92 -8.20
N SER A 101 -21.25 2.82 -8.88
CA SER A 101 -22.20 1.82 -8.38
C SER A 101 -21.64 0.98 -7.21
N HIS A 102 -20.32 1.04 -6.97
CA HIS A 102 -19.62 0.20 -5.98
C HIS A 102 -18.76 0.99 -4.98
N THR A 103 -18.66 2.32 -5.12
CA THR A 103 -17.85 3.18 -4.25
C THR A 103 -18.43 4.60 -4.13
N HIS A 104 -17.82 5.45 -3.32
CA HIS A 104 -18.20 6.86 -3.19
C HIS A 104 -17.70 7.72 -4.36
N GLU A 105 -18.44 8.77 -4.69
CA GLU A 105 -18.21 9.71 -5.81
C GLU A 105 -16.76 10.18 -5.96
N ASN A 106 -16.19 10.78 -4.92
CA ASN A 106 -14.82 11.28 -4.95
C ASN A 106 -13.78 10.19 -5.27
N LEU A 107 -13.98 8.96 -4.79
CA LEU A 107 -13.05 7.86 -5.06
C LEU A 107 -13.23 7.35 -6.49
N ALA A 108 -14.47 7.18 -6.96
CA ALA A 108 -14.75 6.79 -8.34
C ALA A 108 -14.11 7.77 -9.34
N ALA A 109 -14.29 9.07 -9.10
CA ALA A 109 -13.73 10.12 -9.94
C ALA A 109 -12.19 10.12 -9.93
N TRP A 110 -11.57 9.89 -8.76
CA TRP A 110 -10.11 9.80 -8.67
C TRP A 110 -9.55 8.58 -9.42
N CYS A 111 -10.17 7.42 -9.26
CA CYS A 111 -9.80 6.19 -9.97
C CYS A 111 -9.91 6.34 -11.49
N GLU A 112 -11.02 6.91 -11.97
CA GLU A 112 -11.21 7.19 -13.39
C GLU A 112 -10.10 8.11 -13.92
N ARG A 113 -9.84 9.24 -13.26
CA ARG A 113 -8.80 10.18 -13.69
C ARG A 113 -7.42 9.53 -13.78
N ARG A 114 -7.06 8.70 -12.80
CA ARG A 114 -5.82 7.92 -12.79
C ARG A 114 -5.73 6.97 -13.99
N ALA A 115 -6.82 6.28 -14.30
CA ALA A 115 -6.90 5.37 -15.43
C ALA A 115 -6.78 6.10 -16.77
N LEU A 116 -7.48 7.24 -16.92
CA LEU A 116 -7.41 8.08 -18.12
C LEU A 116 -6.01 8.71 -18.31
N ALA A 117 -5.38 9.16 -17.22
CA ALA A 117 -4.01 9.70 -17.29
C ALA A 117 -2.98 8.65 -17.75
N LEU A 118 -3.15 7.38 -17.35
CA LEU A 118 -2.34 6.28 -17.86
C LEU A 118 -2.63 6.01 -19.34
N LEU A 119 -3.89 6.07 -19.75
CA LEU A 119 -4.29 5.90 -21.16
C LEU A 119 -3.61 6.96 -22.06
N ASP A 120 -3.65 8.22 -21.66
CA ASP A 120 -3.01 9.33 -22.38
C ASP A 120 -1.48 9.22 -22.36
N LEU A 121 -0.91 8.73 -21.26
CA LEU A 121 0.52 8.42 -21.20
C LEU A 121 0.88 7.31 -22.18
N ALA A 122 0.11 6.23 -22.24
CA ALA A 122 0.34 5.12 -23.17
C ALA A 122 0.32 5.62 -24.63
N ASP A 123 -0.64 6.48 -24.97
CA ASP A 123 -0.73 7.09 -26.30
C ASP A 123 0.50 7.95 -26.65
N ARG A 124 1.00 8.74 -25.70
CA ARG A 124 2.27 9.47 -25.88
C ARG A 124 3.44 8.52 -26.09
N LEU A 125 3.56 7.48 -25.27
CA LEU A 125 4.65 6.51 -25.37
C LEU A 125 4.62 5.74 -26.69
N ILE A 126 3.44 5.40 -27.22
CA ILE A 126 3.31 4.75 -28.53
C ILE A 126 3.83 5.66 -29.64
N ARG A 127 3.55 6.98 -29.58
CA ARG A 127 4.03 7.95 -30.57
C ARG A 127 5.54 8.20 -30.48
N GLU A 128 6.08 8.22 -29.27
CA GLU A 128 7.47 8.62 -29.00
C GLU A 128 8.46 7.44 -29.00
N SER A 129 7.99 6.21 -28.79
CA SER A 129 8.85 5.04 -28.58
C SER A 129 9.27 4.35 -29.88
N THR A 130 10.55 3.97 -29.95
CA THR A 130 11.05 3.04 -30.98
C THR A 130 10.50 1.61 -30.81
N ARG A 131 9.87 1.31 -29.67
CA ARG A 131 9.13 0.06 -29.36
C ARG A 131 7.63 0.33 -29.26
N HIS A 132 7.07 1.05 -30.22
CA HIS A 132 5.66 1.43 -30.26
C HIS A 132 4.71 0.22 -30.25
N GLU A 133 5.11 -0.91 -30.85
CA GLU A 133 4.36 -2.18 -30.81
C GLU A 133 4.26 -2.73 -29.38
N THR A 134 5.36 -2.75 -28.62
CA THR A 134 5.35 -3.18 -27.22
C THR A 134 4.46 -2.29 -26.36
N MET A 135 4.50 -0.98 -26.60
CA MET A 135 3.64 -0.02 -25.87
C MET A 135 2.16 -0.20 -26.23
N LEU A 136 1.85 -0.45 -27.50
CA LEU A 136 0.49 -0.76 -27.95
C LEU A 136 -0.04 -2.02 -27.28
N VAL A 137 0.80 -3.05 -27.19
CA VAL A 137 0.51 -4.33 -26.53
C VAL A 137 0.25 -4.15 -25.03
N LEU A 138 1.03 -3.32 -24.33
CA LEU A 138 0.78 -2.97 -22.92
C LEU A 138 -0.50 -2.14 -22.74
N LYS A 139 -0.79 -1.20 -23.65
CA LYS A 139 -2.03 -0.42 -23.64
C LYS A 139 -3.25 -1.32 -23.83
N ALA A 140 -3.19 -2.25 -24.77
CA ALA A 140 -4.27 -3.19 -25.05
C ALA A 140 -4.55 -4.10 -23.87
N ALA A 141 -3.49 -4.62 -23.24
CA ALA A 141 -3.58 -5.39 -22.01
C ALA A 141 -4.26 -4.61 -20.87
N PHE A 142 -3.92 -3.33 -20.69
CA PHE A 142 -4.55 -2.49 -19.66
C PHE A 142 -6.05 -2.33 -19.93
N LEU A 143 -6.41 -2.03 -21.18
CA LEU A 143 -7.79 -1.81 -21.58
C LEU A 143 -8.65 -3.08 -21.47
N ASP A 144 -8.14 -4.24 -21.87
CA ASP A 144 -8.83 -5.54 -21.78
C ASP A 144 -9.25 -5.84 -20.33
N GLU A 145 -8.42 -5.49 -19.36
CA GLU A 145 -8.75 -5.71 -17.96
C GLU A 145 -9.78 -4.75 -17.38
N ILE A 146 -9.69 -3.49 -17.79
CA ILE A 146 -10.72 -2.52 -17.44
C ILE A 146 -12.07 -2.92 -18.08
N ASP A 147 -12.04 -3.39 -19.33
CA ASP A 147 -13.21 -3.90 -20.06
C ASP A 147 -13.84 -5.11 -19.36
N GLU A 148 -13.05 -6.08 -18.89
CA GLU A 148 -13.56 -7.21 -18.10
C GLU A 148 -14.34 -6.75 -16.85
N TRP A 149 -13.88 -5.69 -16.18
CA TRP A 149 -14.54 -5.15 -14.99
C TRP A 149 -15.78 -4.33 -15.31
N ILE A 150 -15.81 -3.65 -16.45
CA ILE A 150 -17.02 -2.97 -16.94
C ILE A 150 -18.09 -4.02 -17.29
N ASP A 151 -17.71 -5.14 -17.91
CA ASP A 151 -18.63 -6.22 -18.32
C ASP A 151 -19.14 -7.10 -17.16
N GLN A 152 -18.32 -7.29 -16.12
CA GLN A 152 -18.66 -8.15 -14.99
C GLN A 152 -18.99 -7.30 -13.75
N PRO A 153 -20.27 -7.09 -13.39
CA PRO A 153 -20.65 -6.51 -12.11
C PRO A 153 -20.38 -7.52 -10.98
N GLY A 154 -19.11 -7.74 -10.67
CA GLY A 154 -18.61 -8.45 -9.50
C GLY A 154 -18.18 -7.47 -8.41
N PRO A 155 -17.78 -7.94 -7.22
CA PRO A 155 -17.37 -7.06 -6.11
C PRO A 155 -15.95 -6.50 -6.35
N TRP A 156 -15.64 -6.08 -7.58
CA TRP A 156 -14.43 -5.36 -7.91
C TRP A 156 -14.53 -3.99 -7.31
N ARG A 157 -13.41 -3.52 -6.78
CA ARG A 157 -13.40 -2.28 -6.02
C ARG A 157 -12.52 -1.25 -6.70
N ALA A 158 -12.78 0.02 -6.42
CA ALA A 158 -11.97 1.14 -6.89
C ALA A 158 -10.46 0.94 -6.69
N ARG A 159 -10.04 0.24 -5.63
CA ARG A 159 -8.64 -0.14 -5.40
C ARG A 159 -8.07 -1.07 -6.48
N ASP A 160 -8.86 -2.00 -7.03
CA ASP A 160 -8.38 -3.00 -7.98
C ASP A 160 -8.02 -2.29 -9.30
N VAL A 161 -8.79 -1.26 -9.66
CA VAL A 161 -8.48 -0.35 -10.77
C VAL A 161 -7.18 0.40 -10.55
N LEU A 162 -6.98 0.98 -9.37
CA LEU A 162 -5.74 1.71 -9.05
C LEU A 162 -4.52 0.79 -9.04
N ASP A 163 -4.64 -0.41 -8.48
CA ASP A 163 -3.59 -1.43 -8.52
C ASP A 163 -3.21 -1.80 -9.96
N CYS A 164 -4.21 -1.93 -10.84
CA CYS A 164 -3.99 -2.15 -12.26
C CYS A 164 -3.29 -0.96 -12.94
N VAL A 165 -3.74 0.26 -12.67
CA VAL A 165 -3.09 1.47 -13.20
C VAL A 165 -1.62 1.54 -12.79
N ASP A 166 -1.33 1.34 -11.51
CA ASP A 166 0.02 1.41 -10.96
C ASP A 166 0.94 0.31 -11.51
N HIS A 167 0.37 -0.88 -11.70
CA HIS A 167 1.04 -2.01 -12.35
C HIS A 167 1.45 -1.66 -13.79
N PHE A 168 0.50 -1.27 -14.64
CA PHE A 168 0.79 -0.95 -16.04
C PHE A 168 1.65 0.30 -16.22
N TYR A 169 1.48 1.31 -15.38
CA TYR A 169 2.38 2.44 -15.31
C TYR A 169 3.83 1.98 -15.13
N SER A 170 4.06 1.11 -14.13
CA SER A 170 5.40 0.59 -13.82
C SER A 170 6.02 -0.15 -15.00
N LEU A 171 5.21 -0.88 -15.76
CA LEU A 171 5.66 -1.66 -16.90
C LEU A 171 6.03 -0.80 -18.10
N MET A 172 5.15 0.15 -18.43
CA MET A 172 5.43 1.13 -19.47
C MET A 172 6.68 1.95 -19.13
N MET A 173 6.88 2.32 -17.86
CA MET A 173 8.09 3.03 -17.42
C MET A 173 9.35 2.18 -17.54
N ARG A 174 9.30 0.90 -17.16
CA ARG A 174 10.44 -0.02 -17.31
C ARG A 174 10.79 -0.24 -18.78
N GLU A 175 9.81 -0.45 -19.64
CA GLU A 175 10.06 -0.61 -21.08
C GLU A 175 10.64 0.65 -21.72
N ARG A 176 10.10 1.83 -21.38
CA ARG A 176 10.67 3.09 -21.82
C ARG A 176 12.12 3.24 -21.36
N SER A 177 12.38 2.96 -20.08
CA SER A 177 13.68 3.18 -19.46
C SER A 177 14.76 2.25 -20.00
N ARG A 178 14.41 1.04 -20.44
CA ARG A 178 15.34 0.13 -21.12
C ARG A 178 15.95 0.72 -22.39
N VAL A 179 15.17 1.53 -23.11
CA VAL A 179 15.62 2.18 -24.35
C VAL A 179 16.28 3.53 -24.05
N ALA A 180 15.71 4.31 -23.14
CA ALA A 180 16.19 5.65 -22.83
C ALA A 180 17.48 5.66 -21.98
N PHE A 181 17.66 4.66 -21.11
CA PHE A 181 18.73 4.62 -20.09
C PHE A 181 19.50 3.28 -20.07
N PRO A 182 19.98 2.75 -21.22
CA PRO A 182 20.58 1.41 -21.30
C PRO A 182 21.90 1.28 -20.50
N TYR A 183 22.62 2.39 -20.34
CA TYR A 183 23.92 2.44 -19.64
C TYR A 183 23.84 3.11 -18.26
N ALA A 184 22.64 3.48 -17.80
CA ALA A 184 22.48 4.09 -16.49
C ALA A 184 22.81 3.09 -15.37
N PRO A 185 23.18 3.58 -14.18
CA PRO A 185 23.37 2.75 -13.00
C PRO A 185 22.12 1.91 -12.70
N LYS A 186 22.32 0.69 -12.19
CA LYS A 186 21.22 -0.20 -11.83
C LYS A 186 20.42 0.31 -10.63
N ARG A 187 21.08 1.03 -9.73
CA ARG A 187 20.53 1.49 -8.45
C ARG A 187 21.27 2.76 -8.00
N PRO A 188 20.61 3.62 -7.20
CA PRO A 188 21.29 4.70 -6.49
C PRO A 188 22.28 4.17 -5.46
N GLU A 189 23.33 4.95 -5.22
CA GLU A 189 24.37 4.74 -4.21
C GLU A 189 24.42 5.90 -3.22
N SER A 190 25.03 5.67 -2.05
CA SER A 190 25.20 6.70 -1.01
C SER A 190 25.94 7.95 -1.51
N LYS A 191 26.88 7.79 -2.45
CA LYS A 191 27.62 8.88 -3.10
C LYS A 191 26.76 9.79 -3.99
N ASP A 192 25.58 9.32 -4.42
CA ASP A 192 24.68 10.08 -5.28
C ASP A 192 23.88 11.14 -4.50
N VAL A 193 23.92 11.08 -3.17
CA VAL A 193 23.21 12.02 -2.30
C VAL A 193 23.93 13.37 -2.28
N LYS A 194 23.23 14.41 -2.74
CA LYS A 194 23.67 15.79 -2.60
C LYS A 194 23.16 16.36 -1.29
N TRP A 195 24.01 16.37 -0.27
CA TRP A 195 23.66 16.88 1.07
C TRP A 195 23.72 18.41 1.16
N SER A 196 22.76 18.98 1.86
CA SER A 196 22.82 20.33 2.40
C SER A 196 23.80 20.40 3.58
N LYS A 197 24.05 21.61 4.07
CA LYS A 197 24.87 21.81 5.28
C LYS A 197 24.18 21.18 6.48
N ASP A 198 24.97 20.54 7.33
CA ASP A 198 24.49 20.06 8.63
C ASP A 198 24.09 21.24 9.51
N ALA A 199 22.85 21.19 9.98
CA ALA A 199 22.25 22.17 10.87
C ALA A 199 22.03 21.54 12.25
N GLY A 200 23.12 21.29 12.97
CA GLY A 200 23.07 20.76 14.33
C GLY A 200 22.60 19.30 14.38
N GLY A 201 23.14 18.47 13.50
CA GLY A 201 22.78 17.05 13.38
C GLY A 201 21.50 16.81 12.59
N LEU A 202 21.04 17.76 11.78
CA LEU A 202 19.96 17.56 10.81
C LEU A 202 20.43 18.08 9.46
N ARG A 203 20.27 17.29 8.40
CA ARG A 203 20.56 17.70 7.03
C ARG A 203 19.64 17.05 6.02
N HIS A 204 19.41 17.75 4.92
CA HIS A 204 18.60 17.29 3.80
C HIS A 204 19.51 16.84 2.65
N GLY A 205 19.19 15.73 2.03
CA GLY A 205 19.88 15.18 0.88
C GLY A 205 18.90 14.97 -0.27
N VAL A 206 19.39 15.14 -1.49
CA VAL A 206 18.61 14.81 -2.69
C VAL A 206 19.41 13.90 -3.61
N ILE A 207 18.79 12.80 -4.02
CA ILE A 207 19.25 11.98 -5.15
C ILE A 207 18.42 12.38 -6.36
N THR A 208 19.09 12.72 -7.45
CA THR A 208 18.47 12.95 -8.77
C THR A 208 19.29 12.30 -9.85
N GLY A 209 18.66 11.54 -10.75
CA GLY A 209 19.37 11.06 -11.93
C GLY A 209 18.66 9.95 -12.67
N PRO A 210 19.14 9.59 -13.87
CA PRO A 210 18.67 8.42 -14.59
C PRO A 210 19.21 7.14 -13.96
N PHE A 211 18.33 6.17 -13.78
CA PHE A 211 18.65 4.79 -13.42
C PHE A 211 18.01 3.84 -14.44
N ARG A 212 18.40 2.56 -14.43
CA ARG A 212 17.86 1.59 -15.39
C ARG A 212 16.33 1.44 -15.34
N PHE A 213 15.73 1.66 -14.17
CA PHE A 213 14.26 1.64 -14.01
C PHE A 213 13.59 2.94 -14.45
N GLY A 214 14.35 4.05 -14.56
CA GLY A 214 13.88 5.37 -14.97
C GLY A 214 14.58 6.50 -14.22
N PRO A 215 14.22 7.76 -14.48
CA PRO A 215 14.66 8.87 -13.66
C PRO A 215 14.13 8.70 -12.23
N LEU A 216 14.94 9.08 -11.24
CA LEU A 216 14.59 9.07 -9.83
C LEU A 216 14.82 10.46 -9.24
N ARG A 217 13.89 10.87 -8.37
CA ARG A 217 14.11 11.91 -7.38
C ARG A 217 13.71 11.40 -6.00
N ALA A 218 14.67 11.38 -5.07
CA ALA A 218 14.45 10.99 -3.69
C ALA A 218 15.00 12.06 -2.74
N ASN A 219 14.19 12.46 -1.77
CA ASN A 219 14.52 13.39 -0.70
C ASN A 219 14.83 12.58 0.57
N ILE A 220 15.90 12.97 1.26
CA ILE A 220 16.42 12.25 2.42
C ILE A 220 16.61 13.27 3.55
N LEU A 221 16.05 12.99 4.72
CA LEU A 221 16.41 13.70 5.95
C LEU A 221 17.26 12.77 6.82
N GLU A 222 18.49 13.19 7.11
CA GLU A 222 19.31 12.55 8.13
C GLU A 222 19.18 13.34 9.43
N ILE A 223 18.82 12.64 10.51
CA ILE A 223 18.44 13.26 11.79
C ILE A 223 19.23 12.58 12.92
N SER A 224 19.96 13.39 13.69
CA SER A 224 20.66 12.96 14.89
C SER A 224 19.69 12.98 16.08
N PRO A 225 19.53 11.85 16.79
CA PRO A 225 18.64 11.77 17.95
C PRO A 225 19.19 12.56 19.16
N LYS A 226 20.40 13.12 19.09
CA LYS A 226 21.01 13.88 20.19
C LYS A 226 20.29 15.21 20.46
N LYS A 227 19.95 15.92 19.39
CA LYS A 227 19.29 17.23 19.45
C LYS A 227 17.82 17.16 19.07
N TRP A 228 17.46 16.19 18.22
CA TRP A 228 16.13 16.09 17.64
C TRP A 228 15.35 14.91 18.21
N ARG A 229 14.03 15.05 18.24
CA ARG A 229 13.08 13.98 18.58
C ARG A 229 11.91 13.98 17.59
N LEU A 230 11.24 12.84 17.53
CA LEU A 230 10.02 12.71 16.73
C LEU A 230 8.82 13.23 17.54
N LYS A 231 7.87 13.83 16.84
CA LYS A 231 6.53 14.12 17.34
C LYS A 231 5.52 13.58 16.34
N ILE A 232 4.77 12.56 16.75
CA ILE A 232 3.69 12.01 15.93
C ILE A 232 2.41 12.77 16.25
N VAL A 233 1.69 13.16 15.21
CA VAL A 233 0.40 13.84 15.33
C VAL A 233 -0.68 12.99 14.69
N ASN A 234 -1.73 12.68 15.45
CA ASN A 234 -2.94 12.07 14.91
C ASN A 234 -3.81 13.13 14.24
N THR A 235 -3.68 13.26 12.92
CA THR A 235 -4.42 14.25 12.14
C THR A 235 -5.87 13.83 11.90
N SER A 236 -6.23 12.57 12.14
CA SER A 236 -7.62 12.10 12.01
C SER A 236 -8.59 12.77 12.99
N LEU A 237 -8.06 13.43 14.03
CA LEU A 237 -8.82 14.23 14.99
C LEU A 237 -9.05 15.67 14.51
N LEU A 238 -8.39 16.09 13.43
CA LEU A 238 -8.50 17.43 12.86
C LEU A 238 -9.57 17.48 11.75
N PRO A 239 -10.11 18.66 11.44
CA PRO A 239 -10.91 18.86 10.23
C PRO A 239 -10.12 18.47 8.98
N GLU A 240 -10.78 17.83 8.00
CA GLU A 240 -10.12 17.27 6.80
C GLU A 240 -9.23 18.27 6.06
N ARG A 241 -9.71 19.51 5.88
CA ARG A 241 -8.96 20.61 5.24
C ARG A 241 -7.65 21.00 5.95
N GLU A 242 -7.49 20.61 7.21
CA GLU A 242 -6.32 20.90 8.05
C GLU A 242 -5.36 19.70 8.15
N ARG A 243 -5.69 18.56 7.51
CA ARG A 243 -4.88 17.34 7.49
C ARG A 243 -3.81 17.35 6.39
N ASP A 244 -3.13 18.48 6.27
CA ASP A 244 -1.98 18.68 5.39
C ASP A 244 -0.68 18.76 6.21
N LEU A 245 0.42 18.23 5.68
CA LEU A 245 1.69 18.17 6.40
C LEU A 245 2.20 19.57 6.77
N ALA A 246 2.18 20.53 5.83
CA ALA A 246 2.70 21.86 6.08
C ALA A 246 1.82 22.62 7.08
N ALA A 247 0.49 22.51 6.94
CA ALA A 247 -0.46 23.10 7.88
C ALA A 247 -0.29 22.55 9.31
N VAL A 248 -0.20 21.23 9.45
CA VAL A 248 -0.01 20.57 10.76
C VAL A 248 1.35 20.94 11.35
N ALA A 249 2.42 20.94 10.56
CA ALA A 249 3.74 21.33 11.02
C ALA A 249 3.75 22.78 11.53
N ALA A 250 3.16 23.71 10.78
CA ALA A 250 3.05 25.11 11.18
C ALA A 250 2.27 25.28 12.50
N ALA A 251 1.14 24.58 12.64
CA ALA A 251 0.35 24.60 13.88
C ALA A 251 1.10 24.03 15.09
N GLN A 252 2.05 23.13 14.87
CA GLN A 252 2.88 22.51 15.90
C GLN A 252 4.24 23.20 16.10
N GLY A 253 4.54 24.27 15.35
CA GLY A 253 5.82 24.96 15.38
C GLY A 253 7.00 24.14 14.83
N ALA A 254 6.74 23.13 14.01
CA ALA A 254 7.75 22.32 13.35
C ALA A 254 8.00 22.84 11.92
N VAL A 255 9.26 22.73 11.47
CA VAL A 255 9.66 23.11 10.10
C VAL A 255 10.19 21.93 9.28
N HIS A 256 10.31 20.75 9.90
CA HIS A 256 10.65 19.51 9.22
C HIS A 256 9.69 18.40 9.61
N GLY A 257 9.42 17.49 8.68
CA GLY A 257 8.58 16.34 8.92
C GLY A 257 8.25 15.56 7.65
N THR A 258 7.49 14.48 7.82
CA THR A 258 6.98 13.67 6.71
C THR A 258 5.51 13.33 6.91
N GLY A 259 4.90 12.77 5.87
CA GLY A 259 3.69 11.96 6.04
C GLY A 259 3.90 10.83 7.07
N GLY A 260 2.80 10.12 7.37
CA GLY A 260 2.76 9.13 8.44
C GLY A 260 2.36 7.74 8.00
N GLY A 261 1.64 7.05 8.88
CA GLY A 261 1.15 5.70 8.69
C GLY A 261 -0.05 5.66 7.75
N PHE A 262 -0.51 4.46 7.48
CA PHE A 262 -1.59 4.21 6.54
C PHE A 262 -2.94 4.73 7.02
N ALA A 263 -3.76 5.18 6.07
CA ALA A 263 -5.15 5.50 6.29
C ALA A 263 -6.06 4.34 5.89
N MET A 264 -7.26 4.32 6.44
CA MET A 264 -8.31 3.42 6.02
C MET A 264 -8.78 3.84 4.63
N SER A 265 -8.34 3.09 3.63
CA SER A 265 -8.87 3.15 2.26
C SER A 265 -10.15 2.30 2.16
N LEU A 266 -11.13 2.79 1.39
CA LEU A 266 -12.49 2.20 1.21
C LEU A 266 -12.43 0.68 0.93
N GLU A 267 -13.34 -0.18 1.42
CA GLU A 267 -14.70 -0.37 0.87
C GLU A 267 -15.75 -1.00 1.83
N GLY A 268 -17.03 -0.77 1.52
CA GLY A 268 -18.21 -1.21 2.28
C GLY A 268 -18.81 -0.10 3.14
N GLU A 269 -20.11 -0.12 3.44
CA GLU A 269 -20.79 0.95 4.21
C GLU A 269 -20.10 1.26 5.56
N ALA A 270 -19.58 0.23 6.22
CA ALA A 270 -18.82 0.40 7.46
C ALA A 270 -17.45 1.06 7.25
N ALA A 271 -16.75 0.79 6.15
CA ALA A 271 -15.47 1.41 5.82
C ALA A 271 -15.65 2.85 5.31
N ILE A 272 -16.74 3.15 4.60
CA ILE A 272 -17.11 4.51 4.17
C ILE A 272 -17.18 5.44 5.39
N ARG A 273 -17.78 4.98 6.49
CA ARG A 273 -17.90 5.76 7.73
C ARG A 273 -16.56 5.98 8.45
N ARG A 274 -15.50 5.28 8.05
CA ARG A 274 -14.16 5.30 8.68
C ARG A 274 -13.07 5.73 7.70
N LEU A 275 -13.45 6.27 6.54
CA LEU A 275 -12.51 6.73 5.52
C LEU A 275 -11.52 7.74 6.12
N GLY A 276 -10.22 7.52 5.88
CA GLY A 276 -9.17 8.41 6.36
C GLY A 276 -8.79 8.21 7.83
N GLU A 277 -9.38 7.25 8.55
CA GLU A 277 -8.90 6.88 9.90
C GLU A 277 -7.56 6.15 9.83
N PRO A 278 -6.66 6.33 10.81
CA PRO A 278 -5.37 5.64 10.86
C PRO A 278 -5.53 4.13 11.03
N VAL A 279 -4.62 3.37 10.41
CA VAL A 279 -4.62 1.91 10.44
C VAL A 279 -3.29 1.37 10.97
N GLY A 280 -3.38 0.42 11.91
CA GLY A 280 -2.24 -0.07 12.68
C GLY A 280 -1.90 0.83 13.86
N LEU A 281 -0.95 0.41 14.68
CA LEU A 281 -0.56 1.12 15.91
C LEU A 281 -0.34 2.62 15.67
N LEU A 282 -1.03 3.46 16.43
CA LEU A 282 -0.78 4.89 16.49
C LEU A 282 -0.76 5.34 17.95
N ILE A 283 0.40 5.83 18.39
CA ILE A 283 0.60 6.47 19.69
C ILE A 283 1.07 7.90 19.45
N ALA A 284 0.38 8.85 20.06
CA ALA A 284 0.75 10.25 20.09
C ALA A 284 0.60 10.78 21.51
N ASP A 285 1.57 11.57 21.97
CA ASP A 285 1.62 12.13 23.33
C ASP A 285 1.41 11.06 24.44
N GLY A 286 1.98 9.87 24.24
CA GLY A 286 1.88 8.73 25.15
C GLY A 286 0.51 8.03 25.21
N GLU A 287 -0.45 8.43 24.38
CA GLU A 287 -1.79 7.84 24.30
C GLU A 287 -1.92 6.92 23.08
N VAL A 288 -2.41 5.69 23.29
CA VAL A 288 -2.71 4.75 22.20
C VAL A 288 -4.05 5.15 21.55
N HIS A 289 -3.98 5.77 20.37
CA HIS A 289 -5.14 6.14 19.58
C HIS A 289 -5.69 4.98 18.77
N VAL A 290 -4.79 4.19 18.18
CA VAL A 290 -5.12 2.97 17.43
C VAL A 290 -4.25 1.84 17.97
N PRO A 291 -4.84 0.73 18.45
CA PRO A 291 -4.10 -0.44 18.91
C PRO A 291 -3.42 -1.21 17.75
N PRO A 292 -2.46 -2.11 18.03
CA PRO A 292 -1.74 -2.89 17.01
C PRO A 292 -2.58 -4.05 16.43
N PHE A 293 -3.75 -3.72 15.88
CA PHE A 293 -4.61 -4.62 15.11
C PHE A 293 -4.78 -4.01 13.71
N PRO A 294 -4.09 -4.50 12.67
CA PRO A 294 -3.27 -5.72 12.62
C PRO A 294 -1.85 -5.57 13.21
N SER A 295 -1.15 -6.69 13.41
CA SER A 295 0.27 -6.69 13.81
C SER A 295 1.15 -6.12 12.69
N ARG A 296 1.95 -5.09 12.99
CA ARG A 296 2.76 -4.42 11.95
C ARG A 296 4.06 -3.90 12.47
N THR A 297 5.05 -3.88 11.58
CA THR A 297 6.26 -3.08 11.76
C THR A 297 5.89 -1.61 11.93
N ALA A 298 6.40 -1.03 13.02
CA ALA A 298 6.14 0.34 13.41
C ALA A 298 7.46 1.05 13.74
N LEU A 299 7.50 2.35 13.49
CA LEU A 299 8.50 3.25 14.05
C LEU A 299 8.05 3.63 15.47
N LEU A 300 8.90 3.38 16.46
CA LEU A 300 8.61 3.51 17.88
C LEU A 300 9.56 4.53 18.51
N MET A 301 9.06 5.31 19.45
CA MET A 301 9.85 6.22 20.28
C MET A 301 9.38 6.15 21.74
N ASP A 302 10.30 5.99 22.67
CA ASP A 302 10.00 6.06 24.10
C ASP A 302 10.02 7.51 24.66
N GLU A 303 9.65 7.66 25.93
CA GLU A 303 9.65 8.96 26.62
C GLU A 303 11.05 9.63 26.69
N ALA A 304 12.12 8.84 26.63
CA ALA A 304 13.51 9.34 26.57
C ALA A 304 13.93 9.77 25.15
N GLY A 305 13.07 9.54 24.16
CA GLY A 305 13.29 9.84 22.75
C GLY A 305 14.21 8.83 22.05
N LEU A 306 14.44 7.65 22.63
CA LEU A 306 15.09 6.54 21.93
C LEU A 306 14.12 6.00 20.89
N VAL A 307 14.64 5.76 19.69
CA VAL A 307 13.84 5.32 18.55
C VAL A 307 14.26 3.93 18.13
N ASP A 308 13.28 3.09 17.86
CA ASP A 308 13.51 1.78 17.27
C ASP A 308 12.39 1.41 16.27
N ILE A 309 12.62 0.38 15.46
CA ILE A 309 11.69 -0.16 14.48
C ILE A 309 11.48 -1.64 14.79
N TRP A 310 10.25 -2.01 15.14
CA TRP A 310 9.88 -3.39 15.44
C TRP A 310 8.50 -3.73 14.92
N ARG A 311 8.31 -5.00 14.57
CA ARG A 311 6.98 -5.58 14.40
C ARG A 311 6.28 -5.64 15.75
N VAL A 312 5.17 -4.91 15.85
CA VAL A 312 4.35 -4.86 17.05
C VAL A 312 3.19 -5.81 16.89
N VAL A 313 3.04 -6.70 17.87
CA VAL A 313 1.91 -7.63 18.00
C VAL A 313 1.01 -7.19 19.16
N PRO A 314 -0.28 -7.57 19.14
CA PRO A 314 -1.22 -7.19 20.21
C PRO A 314 -1.06 -7.97 21.52
N ILE A 315 -0.20 -8.99 21.55
CA ILE A 315 0.04 -9.78 22.76
C ILE A 315 0.69 -8.90 23.83
N GLY A 316 0.13 -8.93 25.05
CA GLY A 316 0.57 -8.11 26.18
C GLY A 316 -0.08 -6.73 26.26
N LEU A 317 -0.84 -6.31 25.24
CA LEU A 317 -1.64 -5.08 25.26
C LEU A 317 -2.60 -5.11 26.45
N ARG A 318 -2.67 -4.02 27.22
CA ARG A 318 -3.64 -3.89 28.31
C ARG A 318 -4.83 -3.07 27.84
N LEU A 319 -6.03 -3.55 28.12
CA LEU A 319 -7.28 -2.86 27.87
C LEU A 319 -7.94 -2.54 29.20
N ARG A 320 -8.41 -1.31 29.36
CA ARG A 320 -9.23 -0.88 30.49
C ARG A 320 -10.61 -0.45 29.99
N LEU A 321 -11.64 -1.16 30.43
CA LEU A 321 -13.06 -0.93 30.09
C LEU A 321 -13.84 -0.84 31.39
N GLY A 322 -14.44 0.31 31.69
CA GLY A 322 -15.04 0.56 33.00
C GLY A 322 -14.05 0.27 34.14
N LYS A 323 -14.42 -0.68 35.02
CA LYS A 323 -13.59 -1.18 36.12
C LYS A 323 -12.77 -2.43 35.75
N ALA A 324 -13.01 -3.01 34.58
CA ALA A 324 -12.32 -4.21 34.13
C ALA A 324 -10.96 -3.87 33.51
N GLY A 325 -9.96 -4.69 33.81
CA GLY A 325 -8.66 -4.69 33.16
C GLY A 325 -8.42 -6.04 32.49
N ILE A 326 -8.08 -6.02 31.19
CA ILE A 326 -7.75 -7.21 30.40
C ILE A 326 -6.31 -7.08 29.91
N VAL A 327 -5.57 -8.18 29.95
CA VAL A 327 -4.30 -8.30 29.22
C VAL A 327 -4.53 -9.24 28.05
N VAL A 328 -4.26 -8.78 26.84
CA VAL A 328 -4.43 -9.59 25.63
C VAL A 328 -3.40 -10.72 25.63
N ARG A 329 -3.89 -11.96 25.67
CA ARG A 329 -3.06 -13.17 25.64
C ARG A 329 -3.39 -14.10 24.47
N LYS A 330 -4.61 -14.01 23.96
CA LYS A 330 -5.08 -14.79 22.82
C LYS A 330 -5.73 -13.85 21.82
N VAL A 331 -5.25 -13.93 20.58
CA VAL A 331 -5.82 -13.19 19.45
C VAL A 331 -6.21 -14.19 18.37
N ASP A 332 -7.42 -14.02 17.82
CA ASP A 332 -7.93 -14.81 16.68
C ASP A 332 -7.83 -16.33 16.86
N SER A 333 -7.98 -16.80 18.11
CA SER A 333 -7.84 -18.22 18.45
C SER A 333 -9.16 -18.96 18.26
N GLU A 334 -9.15 -20.07 17.52
CA GLU A 334 -10.32 -20.95 17.38
C GLU A 334 -10.68 -21.69 18.68
N HIS A 335 -9.75 -21.72 19.65
CA HIS A 335 -9.87 -22.52 20.87
C HIS A 335 -9.56 -21.69 22.11
N LEU A 336 -10.63 -21.26 22.78
CA LEU A 336 -10.59 -20.69 24.12
C LEU A 336 -10.94 -21.75 25.16
N LEU A 337 -10.12 -21.84 26.20
CA LEU A 337 -10.35 -22.67 27.37
C LEU A 337 -11.21 -21.89 28.39
N PRO A 338 -11.89 -22.59 29.31
CA PRO A 338 -12.48 -21.96 30.48
C PRO A 338 -11.43 -21.12 31.23
N GLY A 339 -11.80 -19.92 31.66
CA GLY A 339 -10.88 -18.98 32.29
C GLY A 339 -10.20 -17.99 31.35
N GLU A 340 -10.35 -18.14 30.03
CA GLU A 340 -9.67 -17.30 29.06
C GLU A 340 -10.57 -16.25 28.41
N ILE A 341 -9.93 -15.14 28.04
CA ILE A 341 -10.49 -14.07 27.23
C ILE A 341 -9.77 -14.10 25.87
N GLY A 342 -10.53 -14.17 24.79
CA GLY A 342 -10.03 -14.00 23.43
C GLY A 342 -10.35 -12.61 22.89
N VAL A 343 -9.39 -12.03 22.16
CA VAL A 343 -9.62 -10.82 21.37
C VAL A 343 -9.60 -11.22 19.90
N TYR A 344 -10.64 -10.88 19.17
CA TYR A 344 -10.79 -11.25 17.78
C TYR A 344 -10.81 -10.00 16.91
N THR A 345 -10.14 -10.05 15.77
CA THR A 345 -10.02 -8.97 14.81
C THR A 345 -10.75 -9.35 13.53
N ASP A 346 -10.88 -8.39 12.63
CA ASP A 346 -11.37 -8.64 11.27
C ASP A 346 -10.53 -9.66 10.48
N GLN A 347 -9.34 -10.05 10.98
CA GLN A 347 -8.52 -11.11 10.42
C GLN A 347 -9.06 -12.51 10.68
N PHE A 348 -9.96 -12.71 11.65
CA PHE A 348 -10.55 -14.03 11.89
C PHE A 348 -11.46 -14.49 10.73
N LYS A 349 -11.97 -13.55 9.92
CA LYS A 349 -12.80 -13.74 8.70
C LYS A 349 -14.11 -14.51 8.86
N LYS A 350 -14.44 -14.99 10.06
CA LYS A 350 -15.66 -15.74 10.36
C LYS A 350 -16.27 -15.27 11.69
N PRO A 351 -17.52 -15.65 11.99
CA PRO A 351 -18.07 -15.43 13.32
C PRO A 351 -17.20 -16.12 14.39
N ILE A 352 -16.99 -15.46 15.51
CA ILE A 352 -16.25 -16.03 16.64
C ILE A 352 -17.00 -17.22 17.24
N PRO A 353 -16.33 -18.17 17.93
CA PRO A 353 -17.03 -19.15 18.74
C PRO A 353 -17.98 -18.46 19.74
N PRO A 354 -19.21 -18.97 19.96
CA PRO A 354 -20.12 -18.40 20.94
C PRO A 354 -19.49 -18.31 22.33
N ALA A 355 -19.66 -17.18 23.00
CA ALA A 355 -19.15 -16.95 24.35
C ALA A 355 -20.24 -16.36 25.26
N PRO A 356 -20.18 -16.62 26.57
CA PRO A 356 -21.17 -16.08 27.52
C PRO A 356 -21.25 -14.56 27.54
N LEU A 357 -20.13 -13.89 27.24
CA LEU A 357 -20.09 -12.44 27.13
C LEU A 357 -19.23 -12.06 25.93
N VAL A 358 -19.81 -11.27 25.04
CA VAL A 358 -19.19 -10.75 23.82
C VAL A 358 -19.34 -9.23 23.79
N LEU A 359 -18.21 -8.53 23.69
CA LEU A 359 -18.17 -7.07 23.53
C LEU A 359 -17.57 -6.74 22.16
N THR A 360 -18.30 -5.97 21.35
CA THR A 360 -17.80 -5.45 20.08
C THR A 360 -17.29 -4.03 20.31
N VAL A 361 -16.03 -3.77 19.96
CA VAL A 361 -15.37 -2.48 20.11
C VAL A 361 -15.02 -1.94 18.72
N VAL A 362 -15.43 -0.70 18.45
CA VAL A 362 -15.08 0.01 17.21
C VAL A 362 -14.36 1.30 17.59
N GLY A 363 -13.16 1.50 17.03
CA GLY A 363 -12.24 2.54 17.48
C GLY A 363 -11.90 2.33 18.96
N ARG A 364 -12.36 3.26 19.82
CA ARG A 364 -12.15 3.21 21.27
C ARG A 364 -13.45 3.14 22.08
N LYS A 365 -14.56 2.77 21.45
CA LYS A 365 -15.86 2.66 22.13
C LYS A 365 -16.43 1.26 22.04
N VAL A 366 -17.05 0.83 23.13
CA VAL A 366 -17.88 -0.37 23.16
C VAL A 366 -19.14 -0.07 22.36
N GLY A 367 -19.33 -0.77 21.24
CA GLY A 367 -20.50 -0.62 20.39
C GLY A 367 -21.65 -1.52 20.82
N LEU A 368 -21.35 -2.80 21.07
CA LEU A 368 -22.35 -3.79 21.44
C LEU A 368 -21.85 -4.66 22.59
N VAL A 369 -22.77 -5.05 23.47
CA VAL A 369 -22.55 -6.01 24.55
C VAL A 369 -23.64 -7.06 24.44
N GLN A 370 -23.23 -8.32 24.26
CA GLN A 370 -24.13 -9.44 24.02
C GLN A 370 -23.80 -10.59 24.95
N ARG A 371 -24.82 -11.37 25.33
CA ARG A 371 -24.69 -12.57 26.16
C ARG A 371 -24.97 -13.82 25.34
N ASP A 372 -24.23 -14.88 25.63
CA ASP A 372 -24.35 -16.20 24.98
C ASP A 372 -24.43 -16.09 23.44
N ALA A 373 -23.55 -15.26 22.89
CA ALA A 373 -23.62 -14.81 21.51
C ALA A 373 -22.34 -15.14 20.74
N SER A 374 -22.46 -15.12 19.42
CA SER A 374 -21.35 -15.04 18.49
C SER A 374 -21.43 -13.70 17.75
N ALA A 375 -20.28 -13.18 17.32
CA ALA A 375 -20.19 -11.95 16.55
C ALA A 375 -19.15 -12.08 15.44
N VAL A 376 -19.35 -11.33 14.35
CA VAL A 376 -18.32 -11.14 13.33
C VAL A 376 -17.51 -9.92 13.72
N PRO A 377 -16.17 -10.03 13.88
CA PRO A 377 -15.35 -8.86 14.17
C PRO A 377 -15.48 -7.80 13.06
N PRO A 378 -15.78 -6.53 13.42
CA PRO A 378 -15.94 -5.48 12.43
C PRO A 378 -14.59 -5.05 11.85
N LEU A 379 -14.59 -4.57 10.60
CA LEU A 379 -13.40 -4.03 9.93
C LEU A 379 -12.73 -2.95 10.79
N GLY A 380 -11.43 -3.13 11.08
CA GLY A 380 -10.63 -2.23 11.91
C GLY A 380 -11.11 -2.08 13.36
N GLY A 381 -11.96 -2.98 13.85
CA GLY A 381 -12.37 -3.05 15.25
C GLY A 381 -12.02 -4.41 15.85
N ILE A 382 -12.45 -4.66 17.09
CA ILE A 382 -12.20 -5.91 17.79
C ILE A 382 -13.47 -6.45 18.44
N VAL A 383 -13.49 -7.76 18.68
CA VAL A 383 -14.46 -8.44 19.53
C VAL A 383 -13.73 -9.06 20.71
N ILE A 384 -14.19 -8.78 21.93
CA ILE A 384 -13.69 -9.38 23.16
C ILE A 384 -14.68 -10.46 23.58
N ALA A 385 -14.22 -11.71 23.65
CA ALA A 385 -15.03 -12.85 24.08
C ALA A 385 -14.49 -13.40 25.40
N ALA A 386 -15.32 -13.41 26.44
CA ALA A 386 -14.93 -13.86 27.78
C ALA A 386 -15.67 -15.14 28.16
N HIS A 387 -14.92 -16.20 28.51
CA HIS A 387 -15.48 -17.50 28.92
C HIS A 387 -15.67 -17.60 30.44
N PRO A 388 -16.47 -18.57 30.93
CA PRO A 388 -16.67 -18.76 32.36
C PRO A 388 -15.34 -18.98 33.09
N GLY A 389 -15.19 -18.39 34.27
CA GLY A 389 -13.96 -18.42 35.05
C GLY A 389 -12.92 -17.37 34.65
N SER A 390 -13.17 -16.56 33.61
CA SER A 390 -12.26 -15.48 33.21
C SER A 390 -12.10 -14.47 34.33
N ALA A 391 -10.85 -14.11 34.63
CA ALA A 391 -10.56 -13.03 35.56
C ALA A 391 -11.22 -11.73 35.04
N GLY A 392 -12.05 -11.11 35.88
CA GLY A 392 -12.77 -9.90 35.51
C GLY A 392 -14.07 -10.09 34.73
N LEU A 393 -14.55 -11.33 34.50
CA LEU A 393 -15.83 -11.58 33.79
C LEU A 393 -17.02 -10.81 34.40
N GLY A 394 -17.10 -10.76 35.74
CA GLY A 394 -18.14 -9.99 36.44
C GLY A 394 -18.08 -8.50 36.12
N LEU A 395 -16.88 -7.91 36.19
CA LEU A 395 -16.64 -6.50 35.86
C LEU A 395 -16.87 -6.19 34.38
N LEU A 396 -16.51 -7.12 33.49
CA LEU A 396 -16.82 -7.00 32.05
C LEU A 396 -18.32 -7.08 31.79
N GLY A 397 -19.06 -7.84 32.59
CA GLY A 397 -20.52 -7.92 32.50
C GLY A 397 -21.25 -6.66 32.97
N GLU A 398 -20.56 -5.72 33.63
CA GLU A 398 -21.06 -4.40 34.00
C GLU A 398 -20.83 -3.34 32.91
N VAL A 399 -20.02 -3.64 31.88
CA VAL A 399 -19.69 -2.67 30.82
C VAL A 399 -20.91 -2.42 29.94
N GLU A 400 -21.21 -1.15 29.69
CA GLU A 400 -22.33 -0.74 28.84
C GLU A 400 -21.87 -0.23 27.46
N PRO A 401 -22.71 -0.34 26.41
CA PRO A 401 -22.47 0.34 25.14
C PRO A 401 -22.23 1.84 25.32
N GLY A 402 -21.25 2.38 24.59
CA GLY A 402 -20.82 3.78 24.65
C GLY A 402 -19.64 4.03 25.58
N GLU A 403 -19.30 3.08 26.47
CA GLU A 403 -18.10 3.18 27.31
C GLU A 403 -16.81 3.20 26.49
N TRP A 404 -15.80 3.90 27.02
CA TRP A 404 -14.48 4.01 26.40
C TRP A 404 -13.57 2.85 26.78
N VAL A 405 -12.79 2.41 25.80
CA VAL A 405 -11.70 1.45 25.94
C VAL A 405 -10.38 2.21 25.90
N TYR A 406 -9.59 2.08 26.96
CA TYR A 406 -8.24 2.64 27.02
C TYR A 406 -7.23 1.53 26.78
N PHE A 407 -6.27 1.80 25.89
CA PHE A 407 -5.22 0.86 25.51
C PHE A 407 -3.89 1.32 26.08
N GLU A 408 -3.11 0.38 26.59
CA GLU A 408 -1.76 0.63 27.09
C GLU A 408 -0.81 -0.44 26.55
N MET A 409 0.23 0.01 25.84
CA MET A 409 1.27 -0.87 25.31
C MET A 409 2.19 -1.36 26.44
N PRO A 410 2.60 -2.64 26.43
CA PRO A 410 3.69 -3.09 27.29
C PRO A 410 5.01 -2.41 26.90
N ALA A 411 6.00 -2.47 27.80
CA ALA A 411 7.37 -2.10 27.46
C ALA A 411 7.88 -2.96 26.29
N MET A 412 8.61 -2.33 25.37
CA MET A 412 9.10 -2.98 24.17
C MET A 412 10.59 -3.32 24.32
N ARG A 413 11.11 -4.22 23.48
CA ARG A 413 12.52 -4.59 23.56
C ARG A 413 13.40 -3.36 23.30
N GLY A 414 14.17 -2.96 24.31
CA GLY A 414 15.12 -1.84 24.21
C GLY A 414 14.46 -0.46 24.25
N LEU A 415 13.16 -0.38 24.58
CA LEU A 415 12.41 0.86 24.73
C LEU A 415 11.58 0.78 26.02
N ASP A 416 11.56 1.87 26.78
CA ASP A 416 10.70 1.97 27.96
C ASP A 416 9.24 2.24 27.54
N ARG A 417 8.52 3.06 28.30
CA ARG A 417 7.17 3.46 27.95
C ARG A 417 7.19 4.25 26.64
N LEU A 418 6.38 3.80 25.69
CA LEU A 418 6.24 4.46 24.38
C LEU A 418 5.54 5.81 24.54
N ASP A 419 6.17 6.85 23.99
CA ASP A 419 5.62 8.21 23.88
C ASP A 419 5.00 8.44 22.50
N ALA A 420 5.60 7.84 21.47
CA ALA A 420 5.11 7.93 20.11
C ALA A 420 5.34 6.62 19.35
N ALA A 421 4.41 6.25 18.49
CA ALA A 421 4.53 5.09 17.64
C ALA A 421 3.63 5.23 16.43
N ILE A 422 4.11 4.76 15.28
CA ILE A 422 3.36 4.82 14.03
C ILE A 422 3.62 3.56 13.23
N ALA A 423 2.56 2.79 13.03
CA ALA A 423 2.60 1.62 12.18
C ALA A 423 2.73 2.04 10.72
N GLY A 424 3.65 1.37 10.05
CA GLY A 424 3.72 1.38 8.60
C GLY A 424 3.69 -0.05 8.14
N GLY A 425 4.81 -0.48 7.59
CA GLY A 425 5.01 -1.77 7.01
C GLY A 425 4.93 -1.76 5.47
N PRO A 426 5.47 -2.78 4.81
CA PRO A 426 6.24 -3.87 5.43
C PRO A 426 7.59 -3.40 6.00
N ALA A 427 8.19 -4.20 6.87
CA ALA A 427 9.60 -4.10 7.20
C ALA A 427 10.43 -4.17 5.90
N LEU A 428 11.32 -3.21 5.73
CA LEU A 428 12.25 -3.17 4.59
C LEU A 428 13.59 -3.79 4.98
N LEU A 429 14.04 -3.51 6.21
CA LEU A 429 15.27 -4.05 6.75
C LEU A 429 15.08 -4.53 8.19
N THR A 430 15.62 -5.70 8.49
CA THR A 430 15.72 -6.27 9.83
C THR A 430 17.17 -6.72 10.04
N ASP A 431 17.84 -6.18 11.05
CA ASP A 431 19.24 -6.48 11.39
C ASP A 431 20.22 -6.40 10.19
N GLY A 432 20.03 -5.40 9.33
CA GLY A 432 20.84 -5.12 8.14
C GLY A 432 20.52 -5.97 6.91
N GLN A 433 19.59 -6.93 7.05
CA GLN A 433 19.12 -7.78 5.96
C GLN A 433 17.82 -7.27 5.36
N LEU A 434 17.59 -7.57 4.07
CA LEU A 434 16.30 -7.32 3.42
C LEU A 434 15.24 -8.21 4.07
N ASP A 435 14.14 -7.63 4.53
CA ASP A 435 13.02 -8.36 5.14
C ASP A 435 11.92 -8.57 4.08
N GLY A 436 11.11 -7.54 3.80
CA GLY A 436 10.14 -7.56 2.72
C GLY A 436 9.02 -8.60 2.88
N ASP A 437 8.89 -9.22 4.06
CA ASP A 437 7.82 -10.18 4.35
C ASP A 437 6.49 -9.44 4.54
N LEU A 438 5.71 -9.39 3.45
CA LEU A 438 4.40 -8.74 3.41
C LEU A 438 3.41 -9.42 4.33
N ASP A 439 3.41 -10.75 4.40
CA ASP A 439 2.42 -11.51 5.17
C ASP A 439 2.65 -11.33 6.66
N ALA A 440 3.92 -11.25 7.10
CA ALA A 440 4.24 -10.99 8.49
C ALA A 440 3.79 -9.60 9.00
N ASP A 441 3.59 -8.62 8.11
CA ASP A 441 2.99 -7.31 8.42
C ASP A 441 1.52 -7.20 7.97
N HIS A 442 0.87 -8.33 7.72
CA HIS A 442 -0.52 -8.42 7.29
C HIS A 442 -0.83 -7.55 6.06
N PHE A 443 0.06 -7.60 5.07
CA PHE A 443 -0.20 -7.18 3.69
C PHE A 443 -0.57 -8.38 2.80
N ASP A 444 -1.28 -9.34 3.40
CA ASP A 444 -1.92 -10.50 2.77
C ASP A 444 -3.16 -10.14 1.93
N GLY A 445 -3.38 -8.84 1.72
CA GLY A 445 -4.51 -8.18 1.06
C GLY A 445 -5.90 -8.51 1.62
N PHE A 446 -5.97 -8.96 2.86
CA PHE A 446 -7.22 -9.14 3.62
C PHE A 446 -7.32 -8.21 4.83
N ALA A 447 -6.20 -7.76 5.41
CA ALA A 447 -6.19 -6.77 6.49
C ALA A 447 -6.19 -5.33 5.96
N ALA A 448 -6.73 -4.42 6.76
CA ALA A 448 -6.75 -2.99 6.47
C ALA A 448 -5.33 -2.37 6.49
N PRO A 449 -4.99 -1.40 5.62
CA PRO A 449 -5.71 -1.13 4.39
C PRO A 449 -5.50 -2.30 3.43
N ALA A 450 -6.56 -2.73 2.77
CA ALA A 450 -6.49 -3.76 1.74
C ALA A 450 -5.83 -3.26 0.43
N ALA A 451 -5.04 -2.17 0.52
CA ALA A 451 -4.41 -1.43 -0.56
C ALA A 451 -3.31 -2.21 -1.30
N PHE A 452 -2.80 -3.30 -0.70
CA PHE A 452 -1.95 -4.25 -1.40
C PHE A 452 -2.85 -5.29 -2.10
N GLY A 453 -3.35 -4.90 -3.27
CA GLY A 453 -4.06 -5.79 -4.18
C GLY A 453 -3.18 -6.94 -4.66
N PRO A 454 -3.72 -7.97 -5.32
CA PRO A 454 -2.96 -9.13 -5.77
C PRO A 454 -1.72 -8.78 -6.62
N ARG A 455 -1.69 -7.60 -7.26
CA ARG A 455 -0.60 -7.16 -8.15
C ARG A 455 0.38 -6.24 -7.43
N THR A 456 -0.09 -5.39 -6.53
CA THR A 456 0.78 -4.62 -5.62
C THR A 456 1.46 -5.50 -4.58
N ARG A 457 0.88 -6.66 -4.23
CA ARG A 457 1.51 -7.69 -3.38
C ARG A 457 2.82 -8.24 -3.93
N ALA A 458 3.07 -8.12 -5.24
CA ALA A 458 4.38 -8.48 -5.76
C ALA A 458 5.47 -7.50 -5.27
N ALA A 459 5.08 -6.34 -4.73
CA ALA A 459 5.96 -5.28 -4.24
C ALA A 459 6.91 -4.72 -5.32
N ARG A 460 6.53 -4.85 -6.61
CA ARG A 460 7.38 -4.51 -7.78
C ARG A 460 6.94 -3.26 -8.54
N ASN A 461 5.92 -2.57 -8.07
CA ASN A 461 5.42 -1.36 -8.71
C ASN A 461 6.31 -0.17 -8.36
N LEU A 462 6.66 0.61 -9.39
CA LEU A 462 7.39 1.86 -9.27
C LEU A 462 6.40 2.93 -8.81
N LEU A 463 6.47 3.27 -7.52
CA LEU A 463 5.53 4.18 -6.87
C LEU A 463 6.27 5.27 -6.09
N PRO A 464 5.62 6.40 -5.78
CA PRO A 464 6.08 7.26 -4.71
C PRO A 464 6.12 6.48 -3.40
N ARG A 465 7.19 6.65 -2.63
CA ARG A 465 7.45 5.89 -1.39
C ARG A 465 7.79 6.82 -0.24
N LEU A 466 7.41 6.40 0.96
CA LEU A 466 7.91 6.98 2.20
C LEU A 466 8.47 5.86 3.07
N ALA A 467 9.64 6.05 3.64
CA ALA A 467 10.20 5.11 4.59
C ALA A 467 11.02 5.80 5.66
N TRP A 468 11.15 5.12 6.79
CA TRP A 468 12.03 5.51 7.88
C TRP A 468 13.00 4.37 8.17
N GLY A 469 14.26 4.70 8.41
CA GLY A 469 15.30 3.76 8.78
C GLY A 469 16.19 4.30 9.90
N ILE A 470 16.90 3.38 10.55
CA ILE A 470 17.85 3.69 11.63
C ILE A 470 19.20 3.08 11.31
N THR A 471 20.26 3.85 11.53
CA THR A 471 21.65 3.40 11.40
C THR A 471 22.16 2.76 12.71
N PRO A 472 23.31 2.05 12.71
CA PRO A 472 23.91 1.50 13.93
C PRO A 472 24.24 2.54 15.01
N ASP A 473 24.49 3.79 14.63
CA ASP A 473 24.73 4.92 15.53
C ASP A 473 23.45 5.70 15.89
N TYR A 474 22.28 5.09 15.69
CA TYR A 474 20.95 5.61 16.01
C TYR A 474 20.54 6.88 15.25
N ARG A 475 21.23 7.24 14.15
CA ARG A 475 20.71 8.29 13.26
C ARG A 475 19.45 7.78 12.57
N LEU A 476 18.49 8.67 12.40
CA LEU A 476 17.26 8.39 11.70
C LEU A 476 17.37 8.90 10.27
N LEU A 477 16.90 8.11 9.32
CA LEU A 477 16.78 8.50 7.93
C LEU A 477 15.31 8.44 7.53
N ALA A 478 14.74 9.56 7.13
CA ALA A 478 13.45 9.60 6.45
C ALA A 478 13.70 9.74 4.95
N VAL A 479 13.10 8.88 4.13
CA VAL A 479 13.27 8.89 2.67
C VAL A 479 11.91 9.02 2.00
N ALA A 480 11.71 10.14 1.29
CA ALA A 480 10.53 10.38 0.45
C ALA A 480 10.94 10.33 -1.02
N VAL A 481 10.37 9.39 -1.76
CA VAL A 481 10.62 9.16 -3.18
C VAL A 481 9.45 9.73 -3.97
N ASP A 482 9.75 10.64 -4.90
CA ASP A 482 8.76 11.14 -5.85
C ASP A 482 8.39 10.02 -6.85
N GLY A 483 7.21 10.07 -7.46
CA GLY A 483 6.81 9.07 -8.46
C GLY A 483 5.82 9.61 -9.49
N TYR A 484 5.34 8.70 -10.34
CA TYR A 484 4.38 8.96 -11.41
C TYR A 484 4.78 10.04 -12.45
N SER A 485 6.06 10.43 -12.49
CA SER A 485 6.57 11.41 -13.45
C SER A 485 7.61 10.78 -14.38
N PRO A 486 7.24 10.43 -15.63
CA PRO A 486 8.18 9.83 -16.58
C PRO A 486 9.45 10.65 -16.84
N GLN A 487 9.38 11.97 -16.66
CA GLN A 487 10.50 12.90 -16.88
C GLN A 487 11.34 13.14 -15.62
N ASN A 488 10.73 13.13 -14.43
CA ASN A 488 11.41 13.55 -13.19
C ASN A 488 11.70 12.39 -12.22
N SER A 489 10.69 11.57 -11.95
CA SER A 489 10.81 10.42 -11.04
C SER A 489 9.73 9.40 -11.30
N VAL A 490 10.12 8.18 -11.65
CA VAL A 490 9.16 7.08 -11.86
C VAL A 490 8.73 6.39 -10.57
N GLY A 491 9.40 6.68 -9.45
CA GLY A 491 9.20 5.98 -8.19
C GLY A 491 10.16 4.81 -7.99
N LEU A 492 10.00 4.12 -6.87
CA LEU A 492 10.73 2.89 -6.55
C LEU A 492 9.75 1.78 -6.16
N ASP A 493 10.16 0.54 -6.40
CA ASP A 493 9.54 -0.59 -5.74
C ASP A 493 10.09 -0.80 -4.31
N LEU A 494 9.50 -1.73 -3.54
CA LEU A 494 9.88 -1.88 -2.12
C LEU A 494 11.29 -2.50 -1.96
N ASP A 495 11.71 -3.37 -2.89
CA ASP A 495 13.05 -3.96 -2.85
C ASP A 495 14.11 -2.91 -3.21
N GLU A 496 13.84 -2.07 -4.21
CA GLU A 496 14.70 -0.95 -4.57
C GLU A 496 14.81 0.06 -3.41
N LEU A 497 13.70 0.37 -2.73
CA LEU A 497 13.68 1.24 -1.54
C LEU A 497 14.46 0.64 -0.37
N ALA A 498 14.27 -0.65 -0.09
CA ALA A 498 15.01 -1.35 0.97
C ALA A 498 16.52 -1.36 0.70
N ARG A 499 16.92 -1.60 -0.55
CA ARG A 499 18.33 -1.53 -0.97
C ARG A 499 18.90 -0.12 -0.84
N LEU A 500 18.13 0.91 -1.17
CA LEU A 500 18.55 2.30 -0.97
C LEU A 500 18.78 2.59 0.52
N LEU A 501 17.84 2.23 1.40
CA LEU A 501 18.00 2.46 2.85
C LEU A 501 19.21 1.72 3.42
N ARG A 502 19.47 0.49 2.95
CA ARG A 502 20.65 -0.29 3.35
C ARG A 502 21.95 0.36 2.87
N GLU A 503 21.95 0.84 1.62
CA GLU A 503 23.07 1.57 1.02
C GLU A 503 23.35 2.90 1.75
N LEU A 504 22.31 3.55 2.28
CA LEU A 504 22.43 4.70 3.17
C LEU A 504 22.85 4.33 4.61
N GLY A 505 23.09 3.05 4.89
CA GLY A 505 23.62 2.57 6.17
C GLY A 505 22.58 2.17 7.21
N CYS A 506 21.28 2.10 6.85
CA CYS A 506 20.25 1.66 7.78
C CYS A 506 20.39 0.15 8.07
N THR A 507 20.17 -0.24 9.33
CA THR A 507 20.09 -1.65 9.75
C THR A 507 18.66 -2.11 9.99
N ARG A 508 17.78 -1.19 10.39
CA ARG A 508 16.34 -1.44 10.45
C ARG A 508 15.61 -0.35 9.69
N ALA A 509 14.56 -0.73 8.97
CA ALA A 509 13.79 0.19 8.15
C ALA A 509 12.37 -0.31 7.94
N VAL A 510 11.43 0.62 7.85
CA VAL A 510 10.01 0.37 7.65
C VAL A 510 9.46 1.28 6.56
N ASN A 511 8.65 0.71 5.67
CA ASN A 511 7.86 1.48 4.72
C ASN A 511 6.69 2.17 5.45
N LEU A 512 6.32 3.38 5.06
CA LEU A 512 5.14 4.09 5.53
C LEU A 512 4.15 4.31 4.38
N ASP A 513 3.12 5.13 4.60
CA ASP A 513 2.14 5.41 3.54
C ASP A 513 2.80 6.12 2.37
N GLY A 514 2.80 5.44 1.22
CA GLY A 514 3.40 5.90 -0.02
C GLY A 514 2.41 6.73 -0.83
N THR A 515 2.65 6.81 -2.14
CA THR A 515 1.78 7.50 -3.11
C THR A 515 1.44 8.93 -2.67
N VAL A 516 0.22 9.19 -2.21
CA VAL A 516 -0.26 10.50 -1.75
C VAL A 516 0.36 10.88 -0.40
N GLY A 517 0.67 9.88 0.43
CA GLY A 517 1.30 10.03 1.74
C GLY A 517 2.81 10.34 1.70
N ALA A 518 3.45 10.21 0.53
CA ALA A 518 4.88 10.41 0.33
C ALA A 518 5.31 11.90 0.34
N ARG A 519 5.02 12.59 1.45
CA ARG A 519 5.29 14.01 1.65
C ARG A 519 6.50 14.23 2.54
N MET A 520 7.29 15.26 2.25
CA MET A 520 8.42 15.69 3.08
C MET A 520 8.48 17.21 3.16
N LEU A 521 8.53 17.70 4.39
CA LEU A 521 8.71 19.10 4.74
C LEU A 521 10.15 19.34 5.20
N VAL A 522 10.80 20.36 4.64
CA VAL A 522 12.13 20.82 5.05
C VAL A 522 12.12 22.34 5.10
N ASP A 523 12.57 22.93 6.20
CA ASP A 523 12.61 24.38 6.41
C ASP A 523 11.26 25.07 6.13
N GLY A 524 10.15 24.41 6.49
CA GLY A 524 8.79 24.90 6.29
C GLY A 524 8.28 24.80 4.84
N GLN A 525 9.02 24.15 3.95
CA GLN A 525 8.66 23.97 2.55
C GLN A 525 8.52 22.48 2.19
N LEU A 526 7.49 22.16 1.40
CA LEU A 526 7.34 20.83 0.83
C LEU A 526 8.41 20.65 -0.26
N VAL A 527 9.26 19.63 -0.09
CA VAL A 527 10.36 19.35 -1.01
C VAL A 527 10.07 18.20 -1.96
N ASP A 528 9.05 17.39 -1.68
CA ASP A 528 8.56 16.38 -2.61
C ASP A 528 7.88 17.03 -3.82
N ARG A 529 7.84 16.27 -4.91
CA ARG A 529 7.07 16.64 -6.11
C ARG A 529 5.99 15.58 -6.31
N ASN A 530 4.94 15.66 -5.51
CA ASN A 530 3.81 14.78 -5.71
C ASN A 530 3.16 15.08 -7.08
N SER A 531 3.12 14.08 -7.95
CA SER A 531 2.44 14.19 -9.24
C SER A 531 0.95 14.46 -9.08
N GLU A 532 0.33 13.97 -7.99
CA GLU A 532 -1.09 14.21 -7.68
C GLU A 532 -1.34 15.70 -7.41
N ASP A 533 -0.38 16.42 -6.84
CA ASP A 533 -0.46 17.90 -6.70
C ASP A 533 -0.44 18.57 -8.08
N GLN A 534 0.28 18.02 -9.06
CA GLN A 534 0.27 18.56 -10.43
C GLN A 534 -1.08 18.33 -11.13
N PHE A 535 -1.74 17.20 -10.86
CA PHE A 535 -3.11 16.95 -11.31
C PHE A 535 -4.13 17.86 -10.60
N ALA A 536 -4.01 18.03 -9.27
CA ALA A 536 -4.86 18.92 -8.48
C ALA A 536 -4.69 20.41 -8.83
N LEU A 537 -3.50 20.83 -9.27
CA LEU A 537 -3.27 22.19 -9.79
C LEU A 537 -3.96 22.42 -11.14
N SER A 538 -4.17 21.37 -11.94
CA SER A 538 -4.89 21.46 -13.22
C SER A 538 -6.42 21.42 -13.05
N ASP A 539 -6.91 20.80 -11.98
CA ASP A 539 -8.32 20.80 -11.58
C ASP A 539 -8.44 20.81 -10.03
N PRO A 540 -8.82 21.94 -9.41
CA PRO A 540 -8.95 22.06 -7.95
C PRO A 540 -9.99 21.12 -7.32
N ALA A 541 -10.97 20.64 -8.10
CA ALA A 541 -11.92 19.63 -7.66
C ALA A 541 -11.34 18.20 -7.70
N ALA A 542 -10.14 18.03 -8.28
CA ALA A 542 -9.44 16.77 -8.44
C ALA A 542 -8.45 16.44 -7.30
N THR A 543 -8.53 17.12 -6.16
CA THR A 543 -7.71 16.78 -4.98
C THR A 543 -7.90 15.32 -4.58
N CYS A 544 -6.81 14.68 -4.18
CA CYS A 544 -6.88 13.33 -3.65
C CYS A 544 -7.82 13.35 -2.42
N PRO A 545 -8.82 12.46 -2.33
CA PRO A 545 -9.74 12.45 -1.19
C PRO A 545 -9.08 12.03 0.14
N TYR A 546 -7.78 11.72 0.12
CA TYR A 546 -7.04 11.22 1.26
C TYR A 546 -6.22 12.33 1.91
N ALA A 547 -6.83 12.92 2.93
CA ALA A 547 -6.09 13.59 3.98
C ALA A 547 -5.10 12.64 4.66
N LEU A 548 -3.95 13.16 5.10
CA LEU A 548 -3.00 12.37 5.89
C LEU A 548 -3.69 11.93 7.20
N PRO A 549 -3.63 10.65 7.61
CA PRO A 549 -4.24 10.17 8.85
C PRO A 549 -3.34 10.43 10.08
N SER A 550 -2.05 10.63 9.81
CA SER A 550 -1.03 10.97 10.79
C SER A 550 0.16 11.61 10.08
N VAL A 551 0.97 12.36 10.82
CA VAL A 551 2.26 12.92 10.35
C VAL A 551 3.35 12.71 11.38
N ILE A 552 4.60 12.70 10.90
CA ILE A 552 5.80 12.63 11.75
C ILE A 552 6.52 13.96 11.64
N LEU A 553 6.54 14.73 12.72
CA LEU A 553 7.25 16.00 12.81
C LEU A 553 8.58 15.81 13.52
N ILE A 554 9.57 16.64 13.16
CA ILE A 554 10.88 16.64 13.81
C ILE A 554 10.98 17.92 14.64
N THR A 555 11.23 17.75 15.93
CA THR A 555 11.28 18.85 16.91
C THR A 555 12.57 18.79 17.72
N GLU A 556 13.03 19.93 18.21
CA GLU A 556 14.17 19.95 19.13
C GLU A 556 13.79 19.30 20.47
N ARG A 557 14.72 18.56 21.05
CA ARG A 557 14.61 18.07 22.43
C ARG A 557 14.62 19.29 23.36
N LYS A 558 13.65 19.32 24.29
CA LYS A 558 13.57 20.32 25.36
C LYS A 558 14.64 20.11 26.41
#